data_AF-A0A7X6WHZ3-F1
#
_entry.id   AF-A0A7X6WHZ3-F1
#
_cell.length_a   1.000
_cell.length_b   1.000
_cell.length_c   1.000
_cell.angle_alpha   90.00
_cell.angle_beta   90.00
_cell.angle_gamma   90.00
#
_symmetry.space_group_name_H-M   'P 1'
#
loop_
_entity.id
_entity.type
_entity.pdbx_description
1 polymer ?
#
loop_
_entity_poly.entity_id
_entity_poly.type
_entity_poly.pdbx_seq_one_letter_code
_entity_poly.pdbx_strand_id
1 'polypeptide(L)'
;MSKVKLGILGAGKLGTTLGRLAIQNGYEVLIAGSKEKEKIMLTVEVLVPGAIVMTKEELVKESDVIILALPLGKVSSIPTVGLENKIIIDAMNYWWEVDGKQRIPHDPNLSSSEYVAKSLNSNRVVKAFNHMGYHDLEIESHSETIKAIALAGDNDLDKEIVSKLIEDVGFKPLDIGLLKEGIKLEPGSELFGANLVEKEFNEIFKNL
;
A
#
# COMPACT_ATOMS: atom_id res chain seq x y z
N MET A 1 -0.99 -22.23 -8.46
CA MET A 1 -2.10 -21.28 -8.73
C MET A 1 -1.47 -20.02 -9.31
N SER A 2 -2.12 -19.34 -10.26
CA SER A 2 -1.65 -18.03 -10.75
C SER A 2 -1.71 -17.03 -9.60
N LYS A 3 -0.72 -16.13 -9.50
CA LYS A 3 -0.77 -15.01 -8.57
C LYS A 3 -1.93 -14.09 -8.94
N VAL A 4 -2.47 -13.39 -7.94
CA VAL A 4 -3.49 -12.35 -8.14
C VAL A 4 -2.95 -11.22 -9.02
N LYS A 5 -3.80 -10.58 -9.83
CA LYS A 5 -3.41 -9.42 -10.62
C LYS A 5 -3.32 -8.19 -9.71
N LEU A 6 -2.16 -7.54 -9.69
CA LEU A 6 -1.85 -6.44 -8.78
C LEU A 6 -1.96 -5.09 -9.50
N GLY A 7 -2.93 -4.27 -9.09
CA GLY A 7 -3.04 -2.88 -9.50
C GLY A 7 -2.29 -1.96 -8.56
N ILE A 8 -1.63 -0.93 -9.08
CA ILE A 8 -1.00 0.13 -8.31
C ILE A 8 -1.52 1.48 -8.79
N LEU A 9 -2.29 2.15 -7.93
CA LEU A 9 -2.70 3.54 -8.12
C LEU A 9 -1.61 4.46 -7.54
N GLY A 10 -0.75 4.98 -8.40
CA GLY A 10 0.34 5.87 -8.04
C GLY A 10 1.67 5.45 -8.66
N ALA A 11 2.03 6.07 -9.79
CA ALA A 11 3.33 5.86 -10.46
C ALA A 11 4.49 6.66 -9.82
N GLY A 12 4.48 6.83 -8.50
CA GLY A 12 5.52 7.53 -7.73
C GLY A 12 6.63 6.62 -7.22
N LYS A 13 7.45 7.13 -6.30
CA LYS A 13 8.57 6.39 -5.69
C LYS A 13 8.13 5.05 -5.07
N LEU A 14 7.15 5.08 -4.16
CA LEU A 14 6.64 3.87 -3.51
C LEU A 14 6.01 2.90 -4.51
N GLY A 15 5.07 3.39 -5.33
CA GLY A 15 4.36 2.52 -6.27
C GLY A 15 5.26 1.88 -7.33
N THR A 16 6.29 2.59 -7.81
CA THR A 16 7.28 1.99 -8.73
C THR A 16 8.18 0.97 -8.04
N THR A 17 8.60 1.19 -6.79
CA THR A 17 9.31 0.19 -5.97
C THR A 17 8.46 -1.07 -5.79
N LEU A 18 7.23 -0.94 -5.29
CA LEU A 18 6.36 -2.10 -5.10
C LEU A 18 6.04 -2.81 -6.41
N GLY A 19 5.89 -2.07 -7.51
CA GLY A 19 5.73 -2.64 -8.85
C GLY A 19 6.92 -3.49 -9.28
N ARG A 20 8.16 -3.01 -9.08
CA ARG A 20 9.37 -3.79 -9.40
C ARG A 20 9.45 -5.06 -8.56
N LEU A 21 9.29 -4.93 -7.25
CA LEU A 21 9.36 -6.07 -6.32
C LEU A 21 8.30 -7.12 -6.65
N ALA A 22 7.08 -6.69 -7.01
CA ALA A 22 6.01 -7.60 -7.40
C ALA A 22 6.32 -8.30 -8.75
N ILE A 23 6.80 -7.59 -9.77
CA ILE A 23 7.18 -8.21 -11.06
C ILE A 23 8.30 -9.23 -10.89
N GLN A 24 9.33 -8.90 -10.12
CA GLN A 24 10.45 -9.82 -9.83
C GLN A 24 9.98 -11.11 -9.16
N ASN A 25 8.85 -11.05 -8.45
CA ASN A 25 8.21 -12.17 -7.80
C ASN A 25 7.01 -12.74 -8.58
N GLY A 26 6.92 -12.46 -9.89
CA GLY A 26 6.00 -13.14 -10.81
C GLY A 26 4.55 -12.66 -10.76
N TYR A 27 4.28 -11.46 -10.22
CA TYR A 27 2.97 -10.83 -10.31
C TYR A 27 2.77 -10.14 -11.67
N GLU A 28 1.55 -10.22 -12.21
CA GLU A 28 1.11 -9.31 -13.27
C GLU A 28 0.77 -7.95 -12.63
N VAL A 29 1.46 -6.90 -13.04
CA VAL A 29 1.35 -5.56 -12.42
C VAL A 29 0.75 -4.55 -13.40
N LEU A 30 -0.36 -3.94 -12.98
CA LEU A 30 -1.00 -2.81 -13.65
C LEU A 30 -0.66 -1.51 -12.91
N ILE A 31 -0.33 -0.44 -13.62
CA ILE A 31 -0.02 0.87 -13.00
C ILE A 31 -0.85 1.98 -13.65
N ALA A 32 -1.47 2.81 -12.82
CA ALA A 32 -2.06 4.09 -13.23
C ALA A 32 -1.49 5.24 -12.39
N GLY A 33 -1.29 6.39 -13.03
CA GLY A 33 -0.74 7.59 -12.40
C GLY A 33 -1.74 8.73 -12.30
N SER A 34 -1.25 9.91 -11.91
CA SER A 34 -2.03 11.16 -11.90
C SER A 34 -2.14 11.82 -13.27
N LYS A 35 -1.28 11.45 -14.21
CA LYS A 35 -1.29 11.92 -15.60
C LYS A 35 -1.89 10.84 -16.51
N GLU A 36 -2.36 11.26 -17.66
CA GLU A 36 -2.80 10.37 -18.74
C GLU A 36 -1.77 9.27 -19.04
N LYS A 37 -2.27 8.10 -19.45
CA LYS A 37 -1.44 6.90 -19.66
C LYS A 37 -0.25 7.19 -20.59
N GLU A 38 -0.46 7.90 -21.69
CA GLU A 38 0.57 8.23 -22.69
C GLU A 38 1.72 9.03 -22.08
N LYS A 39 1.44 9.84 -21.05
CA LYS A 39 2.44 10.69 -20.40
C LYS A 39 3.31 9.95 -19.39
N ILE A 40 2.91 8.75 -18.95
CA ILE A 40 3.65 7.96 -17.97
C ILE A 40 4.22 6.66 -18.55
N MET A 41 3.79 6.24 -19.75
CA MET A 41 4.24 5.02 -20.42
C MET A 41 5.76 4.85 -20.41
N LEU A 42 6.52 5.82 -20.96
CA LEU A 42 7.98 5.74 -21.00
C LEU A 42 8.61 5.69 -19.61
N THR A 43 8.08 6.46 -18.66
CA THR A 43 8.59 6.46 -17.28
C THR A 43 8.35 5.13 -16.60
N VAL A 44 7.18 4.52 -16.77
CA VAL A 44 6.86 3.21 -16.19
C VAL A 44 7.67 2.11 -16.87
N GLU A 45 7.81 2.15 -18.19
CA GLU A 45 8.64 1.19 -18.95
C GLU A 45 10.08 1.15 -18.43
N VAL A 46 10.66 2.31 -18.11
CA VAL A 46 12.02 2.42 -17.56
C VAL A 46 12.09 2.06 -16.08
N LEU A 47 11.17 2.56 -15.26
CA LEU A 47 11.25 2.41 -13.79
C LEU A 47 10.66 1.10 -13.27
N VAL A 48 9.76 0.48 -14.02
CA VAL A 48 9.08 -0.77 -13.67
C VAL A 48 8.94 -1.64 -14.93
N PRO A 49 10.06 -2.14 -15.51
CA PRO A 49 10.02 -2.94 -16.71
C PRO A 49 9.09 -4.15 -16.54
N GLY A 50 8.11 -4.29 -17.45
CA GLY A 50 7.10 -5.34 -17.42
C GLY A 50 5.74 -4.93 -16.83
N ALA A 51 5.63 -3.74 -16.22
CA ALA A 51 4.33 -3.23 -15.79
C ALA A 51 3.49 -2.75 -16.97
N ILE A 52 2.17 -2.96 -16.88
CA ILE A 52 1.22 -2.51 -17.90
C ILE A 52 0.59 -1.20 -17.43
N VAL A 53 0.74 -0.15 -18.25
CA VAL A 53 0.15 1.16 -17.95
C VAL A 53 -1.31 1.18 -18.38
N MET A 54 -2.19 1.55 -17.45
CA MET A 54 -3.64 1.60 -17.64
C MET A 54 -4.19 2.97 -17.20
N THR A 55 -5.42 3.27 -17.60
CA THR A 55 -6.24 4.27 -16.89
C THR A 55 -6.63 3.76 -15.50
N LYS A 56 -7.09 4.63 -14.61
CA LYS A 56 -7.49 4.23 -13.25
C LYS A 56 -8.70 3.28 -13.30
N GLU A 57 -9.63 3.53 -14.21
CA GLU A 57 -10.86 2.78 -14.40
C GLU A 57 -10.56 1.36 -14.94
N GLU A 58 -9.68 1.25 -15.93
CA GLU A 58 -9.21 -0.04 -16.45
C GLU A 58 -8.48 -0.84 -15.36
N LEU A 59 -7.59 -0.19 -14.61
CA LEU A 59 -6.86 -0.83 -13.52
C LEU A 59 -7.80 -1.37 -12.44
N VAL A 60 -8.78 -0.59 -11.98
CA VAL A 60 -9.77 -1.03 -10.98
C VAL A 60 -10.54 -2.24 -11.50
N LYS A 61 -10.96 -2.23 -12.77
CA LYS A 61 -11.71 -3.32 -13.37
C LYS A 61 -10.92 -4.63 -13.41
N GLU A 62 -9.66 -4.56 -13.84
CA GLU A 62 -8.84 -5.74 -14.14
C GLU A 62 -8.05 -6.31 -12.96
N SER A 63 -7.77 -5.51 -11.93
CA SER A 63 -6.97 -5.95 -10.78
C SER A 63 -7.79 -6.80 -9.81
N ASP A 64 -7.18 -7.75 -9.13
CA ASP A 64 -7.81 -8.46 -8.00
C ASP A 64 -7.51 -7.74 -6.67
N VAL A 65 -6.29 -7.22 -6.56
CA VAL A 65 -5.74 -6.48 -5.41
C VAL A 65 -5.20 -5.15 -5.91
N ILE A 66 -5.46 -4.05 -5.18
CA ILE A 66 -5.07 -2.70 -5.57
C ILE A 66 -4.30 -2.04 -4.44
N ILE A 67 -3.07 -1.60 -4.72
CA ILE A 67 -2.26 -0.78 -3.82
C ILE A 67 -2.54 0.70 -4.09
N LEU A 68 -2.86 1.44 -3.04
CA LEU A 68 -2.98 2.89 -3.06
C LEU A 68 -1.64 3.51 -2.65
N ALA A 69 -0.90 4.07 -3.62
CA ALA A 69 0.42 4.67 -3.44
C ALA A 69 0.44 6.15 -3.88
N LEU A 70 -0.54 6.92 -3.41
CA LEU A 70 -0.76 8.33 -3.71
C LEU A 70 -0.92 9.16 -2.42
N PRO A 71 -0.85 10.50 -2.48
CA PRO A 71 -1.09 11.33 -1.30
C PRO A 71 -2.52 11.14 -0.76
N LEU A 72 -2.70 11.13 0.56
CA LEU A 72 -3.99 10.83 1.19
C LEU A 72 -5.10 11.81 0.77
N GLY A 73 -4.75 13.08 0.56
CA GLY A 73 -5.66 14.12 0.07
C GLY A 73 -6.16 13.89 -1.36
N LYS A 74 -5.67 12.85 -2.05
CA LYS A 74 -6.14 12.42 -3.37
C LYS A 74 -7.10 11.23 -3.33
N VAL A 75 -7.55 10.81 -2.15
CA VAL A 75 -8.52 9.70 -2.01
C VAL A 75 -9.76 9.87 -2.88
N SER A 76 -10.27 11.10 -3.03
CA SER A 76 -11.45 11.41 -3.85
C SER A 76 -11.22 11.25 -5.37
N SER A 77 -9.97 11.08 -5.80
CA SER A 77 -9.61 10.85 -7.19
C SER A 77 -9.51 9.36 -7.56
N ILE A 78 -9.79 8.47 -6.61
CA ILE A 78 -9.81 7.02 -6.81
C ILE A 78 -11.20 6.63 -7.34
N PRO A 79 -11.30 5.90 -8.46
CA PRO A 79 -12.58 5.39 -8.95
C PRO A 79 -13.20 4.43 -7.93
N THR A 80 -14.45 4.66 -7.56
CA THR A 80 -15.17 3.81 -6.60
C THR A 80 -15.98 2.70 -7.27
N VAL A 81 -16.38 2.91 -8.52
CA VAL A 81 -17.14 1.92 -9.31
C VAL A 81 -16.26 0.71 -9.60
N GLY A 82 -16.70 -0.48 -9.21
CA GLY A 82 -15.97 -1.74 -9.44
C GLY A 82 -15.03 -2.17 -8.32
N LEU A 83 -14.99 -1.43 -7.20
CA LEU A 83 -14.19 -1.77 -6.02
C LEU A 83 -14.84 -2.83 -5.11
N GLU A 84 -16.11 -3.18 -5.30
CA GLU A 84 -16.94 -3.92 -4.33
C GLU A 84 -16.35 -5.28 -3.93
N ASN A 85 -15.54 -5.89 -4.81
CA ASN A 85 -14.91 -7.18 -4.58
C ASN A 85 -13.37 -7.13 -4.63
N LYS A 86 -12.78 -5.93 -4.59
CA LYS A 86 -11.33 -5.75 -4.68
C LYS A 86 -10.73 -5.60 -3.29
N ILE A 87 -9.57 -6.20 -3.08
CA ILE A 87 -8.78 -5.95 -1.86
C ILE A 87 -8.00 -4.67 -2.08
N ILE A 88 -8.14 -3.72 -1.17
CA ILE A 88 -7.48 -2.42 -1.24
C ILE A 88 -6.38 -2.40 -0.19
N ILE A 89 -5.13 -2.35 -0.64
CA ILE A 89 -3.97 -2.14 0.22
C ILE A 89 -3.73 -0.64 0.31
N ASP A 90 -4.04 -0.04 1.46
CA ASP A 90 -3.79 1.37 1.72
C ASP A 90 -2.34 1.58 2.17
N ALA A 91 -1.50 2.08 1.27
CA ALA A 91 -0.11 2.47 1.57
C ALA A 91 0.07 4.00 1.73
N MET A 92 -1.03 4.76 1.81
CA MET A 92 -1.01 6.22 1.86
C MET A 92 -0.71 6.73 3.28
N ASN A 93 -0.29 7.98 3.40
CA ASN A 93 -0.15 8.67 4.68
C ASN A 93 -0.55 10.13 4.49
N TYR A 94 -1.01 10.79 5.56
CA TYR A 94 -1.18 12.24 5.56
C TYR A 94 0.18 12.93 5.68
N TRP A 95 0.48 13.81 4.73
CA TRP A 95 1.66 14.67 4.75
C TRP A 95 1.26 16.10 4.46
N TRP A 96 1.43 17.01 5.42
CA TRP A 96 0.97 18.38 5.27
C TRP A 96 1.63 19.13 4.11
N GLU A 97 2.86 18.74 3.72
CA GLU A 97 3.58 19.29 2.58
C GLU A 97 2.92 18.95 1.24
N VAL A 98 2.20 17.83 1.16
CA VAL A 98 1.62 17.30 -0.09
C VAL A 98 0.09 17.41 -0.09
N ASP A 99 -0.53 17.15 1.06
CA ASP A 99 -1.98 17.16 1.27
C ASP A 99 -2.51 18.53 1.72
N GLY A 100 -1.61 19.45 2.07
CA GLY A 100 -1.95 20.76 2.62
C GLY A 100 -2.05 20.76 4.15
N LYS A 101 -2.15 21.95 4.76
CA LYS A 101 -2.08 22.11 6.22
C LYS A 101 -3.27 21.52 6.99
N GLN A 102 -4.37 21.25 6.31
CA GLN A 102 -5.58 20.74 6.95
C GLN A 102 -5.46 19.22 7.10
N ARG A 103 -5.38 18.74 8.35
CA ARG A 103 -5.22 17.31 8.63
C ARG A 103 -6.32 16.46 7.98
N ILE A 104 -5.92 15.36 7.37
CA ILE A 104 -6.84 14.35 6.82
C ILE A 104 -6.54 13.01 7.53
N PRO A 105 -7.54 12.34 8.11
CA PRO A 105 -8.87 12.85 8.42
C PRO A 105 -8.84 14.01 9.43
N HIS A 106 -9.92 14.81 9.49
CA HIS A 106 -10.03 15.88 10.49
C HIS A 106 -10.18 15.34 11.91
N ASP A 107 -10.82 14.18 12.07
CA ASP A 107 -10.97 13.50 13.36
C ASP A 107 -9.63 12.87 13.78
N PRO A 108 -9.03 13.25 14.92
CA PRO A 108 -7.79 12.65 15.41
C PRO A 108 -7.94 11.17 15.82
N ASN A 109 -9.14 10.71 16.12
CA ASN A 109 -9.39 9.34 16.55
C ASN A 109 -9.68 8.38 15.40
N LEU A 110 -9.81 8.89 14.18
CA LEU A 110 -10.01 8.09 12.98
C LEU A 110 -8.65 7.83 12.32
N SER A 111 -8.32 6.56 12.07
CA SER A 111 -7.12 6.25 11.29
C SER A 111 -7.26 6.72 9.84
N SER A 112 -6.15 6.98 9.17
CA SER A 112 -6.14 7.31 7.75
C SER A 112 -6.81 6.22 6.91
N SER A 113 -6.64 4.96 7.27
CA SER A 113 -7.22 3.83 6.54
C SER A 113 -8.72 3.66 6.80
N GLU A 114 -9.22 3.97 8.00
CA GLU A 114 -10.67 4.02 8.24
C GLU A 114 -11.32 5.16 7.45
N TYR A 115 -10.63 6.30 7.30
CA TYR A 115 -11.06 7.38 6.41
C TYR A 115 -11.08 6.95 4.93
N VAL A 116 -10.07 6.19 4.48
CA VAL A 116 -10.02 5.62 3.13
C VAL A 116 -11.17 4.65 2.90
N ALA A 117 -11.39 3.71 3.82
CA ALA A 117 -12.49 2.74 3.74
C ALA A 117 -13.85 3.42 3.61
N LYS A 118 -14.12 4.44 4.43
CA LYS A 118 -15.34 5.26 4.36
C LYS A 118 -15.44 6.01 3.02
N SER A 119 -14.34 6.61 2.56
CA SER A 119 -14.31 7.41 1.33
C SER A 119 -14.55 6.57 0.07
N LEU A 120 -14.09 5.32 0.08
CA LEU A 120 -14.24 4.37 -1.03
C LEU A 120 -15.49 3.50 -0.91
N ASN A 121 -16.23 3.60 0.19
CA ASN A 121 -17.34 2.71 0.54
C ASN A 121 -16.95 1.22 0.41
N SER A 122 -15.75 0.87 0.89
CA SER A 122 -15.20 -0.49 0.84
C SER A 122 -14.93 -1.02 2.24
N ASN A 123 -15.25 -2.29 2.46
CA ASN A 123 -14.98 -3.05 3.68
C ASN A 123 -13.78 -4.00 3.54
N ARG A 124 -13.06 -3.96 2.42
CA ARG A 124 -11.90 -4.82 2.12
C ARG A 124 -10.61 -4.01 2.04
N VAL A 125 -10.40 -3.16 3.04
CA VAL A 125 -9.19 -2.31 3.15
C VAL A 125 -8.22 -2.94 4.14
N VAL A 126 -6.96 -3.05 3.75
CA VAL A 126 -5.84 -3.46 4.60
C VAL A 126 -4.78 -2.38 4.57
N LYS A 127 -4.38 -1.87 5.74
CA LYS A 127 -3.25 -0.95 5.87
C LYS A 127 -1.94 -1.75 5.79
N ALA A 128 -1.06 -1.44 4.84
CA ALA A 128 0.27 -2.06 4.74
C ALA A 128 1.21 -1.21 3.87
N PHE A 129 2.53 -1.47 3.94
CA PHE A 129 3.59 -0.78 3.18
C PHE A 129 3.69 0.73 3.36
N ASN A 130 2.91 1.32 4.27
CA ASN A 130 2.88 2.76 4.49
C ASN A 130 3.99 3.24 5.44
N HIS A 131 4.46 2.38 6.36
CA HIS A 131 5.36 2.77 7.45
C HIS A 131 6.84 2.75 7.06
N MET A 132 7.29 1.76 6.29
CA MET A 132 8.69 1.65 5.86
C MET A 132 8.94 2.49 4.59
N GLY A 133 10.08 3.18 4.53
CA GLY A 133 10.46 3.98 3.37
C GLY A 133 10.68 3.14 2.11
N TYR A 134 10.34 3.67 0.93
CA TYR A 134 10.51 2.96 -0.34
C TYR A 134 11.97 2.58 -0.64
N HIS A 135 12.94 3.36 -0.15
CA HIS A 135 14.36 3.03 -0.26
C HIS A 135 14.72 1.80 0.56
N ASP A 136 14.20 1.72 1.79
CA ASP A 136 14.41 0.55 2.67
C ASP A 136 13.68 -0.67 2.10
N LEU A 137 12.46 -0.52 1.56
CA LEU A 137 11.74 -1.60 0.90
C LEU A 137 12.56 -2.23 -0.27
N GLU A 138 13.19 -1.39 -1.09
CA GLU A 138 14.04 -1.86 -2.20
C GLU A 138 15.26 -2.64 -1.69
N ILE A 139 15.91 -2.14 -0.64
CA ILE A 139 17.15 -2.72 -0.10
C ILE A 139 16.84 -4.00 0.68
N GLU A 140 15.88 -3.95 1.60
CA GLU A 140 15.62 -4.99 2.59
C GLU A 140 14.87 -6.19 2.02
N SER A 141 14.18 -6.03 0.88
CA SER A 141 13.55 -7.16 0.15
C SER A 141 14.54 -8.25 -0.27
N HIS A 142 15.84 -7.95 -0.30
CA HIS A 142 16.92 -8.86 -0.64
C HIS A 142 17.85 -9.17 0.55
N SER A 143 17.50 -8.71 1.76
CA SER A 143 18.32 -8.84 2.95
C SER A 143 18.32 -10.28 3.48
N GLU A 144 19.47 -10.76 3.97
CA GLU A 144 19.52 -12.03 4.72
C GLU A 144 18.73 -11.95 6.02
N THR A 145 18.62 -10.75 6.59
CA THR A 145 17.84 -10.49 7.80
C THR A 145 16.45 -9.98 7.40
N ILE A 146 15.48 -10.88 7.40
CA ILE A 146 14.11 -10.57 6.98
C ILE A 146 13.48 -9.52 7.91
N LYS A 147 13.10 -8.38 7.34
CA LYS A 147 12.44 -7.28 8.03
C LYS A 147 10.93 -7.48 8.07
N ALA A 148 10.29 -6.84 9.03
CA ALA A 148 8.85 -6.92 9.23
C ALA A 148 8.10 -5.82 8.47
N ILE A 149 7.01 -6.19 7.81
CA ILE A 149 5.99 -5.25 7.33
C ILE A 149 4.68 -5.57 8.05
N ALA A 150 4.23 -4.64 8.88
CA ALA A 150 2.95 -4.77 9.54
C ALA A 150 1.77 -4.53 8.61
N LEU A 151 0.67 -5.21 8.92
CA LEU A 151 -0.61 -5.04 8.25
C LEU A 151 -1.77 -5.00 9.26
N ALA A 152 -2.80 -4.21 8.96
CA ALA A 152 -4.01 -4.11 9.78
C ALA A 152 -5.26 -4.11 8.89
N GLY A 153 -6.28 -4.87 9.25
CA GLY A 153 -7.50 -5.00 8.44
C GLY A 153 -8.59 -5.79 9.16
N ASP A 154 -9.85 -5.57 8.76
CA ASP A 154 -11.01 -6.13 9.46
C ASP A 154 -11.42 -7.53 8.96
N ASN A 155 -10.84 -8.00 7.86
CA ASN A 155 -11.13 -9.29 7.25
C ASN A 155 -9.87 -10.17 7.22
N ASP A 156 -9.93 -11.35 7.84
CA ASP A 156 -8.78 -12.26 7.95
C ASP A 156 -8.33 -12.84 6.61
N LEU A 157 -9.25 -13.12 5.67
CA LEU A 157 -8.90 -13.61 4.34
C LEU A 157 -8.18 -12.54 3.52
N ASP A 158 -8.59 -11.27 3.66
CA ASP A 158 -7.92 -10.16 2.99
C ASP A 158 -6.51 -9.98 3.56
N LYS A 159 -6.34 -10.06 4.89
CA LYS A 159 -5.04 -10.03 5.54
C LYS A 159 -4.15 -11.21 5.13
N GLU A 160 -4.70 -12.40 4.91
CA GLU A 160 -3.92 -13.56 4.43
C GLU A 160 -3.37 -13.31 3.03
N ILE A 161 -4.18 -12.78 2.11
CA ILE A 161 -3.75 -12.45 0.75
C ILE A 161 -2.67 -11.35 0.77
N VAL A 162 -2.84 -10.31 1.59
CA VAL A 162 -1.85 -9.24 1.74
C VAL A 162 -0.57 -9.74 2.42
N SER A 163 -0.69 -10.63 3.41
CA SER A 163 0.44 -11.28 4.05
C SER A 163 1.26 -12.08 3.05
N LYS A 164 0.58 -12.80 2.14
CA LYS A 164 1.27 -13.54 1.09
C LYS A 164 2.03 -12.63 0.13
N LEU A 165 1.44 -11.48 -0.24
CA LEU A 165 2.15 -10.47 -1.03
C LEU A 165 3.40 -9.94 -0.31
N ILE A 166 3.28 -9.63 0.99
CA ILE A 166 4.40 -9.17 1.82
C ILE A 166 5.53 -10.22 1.87
N GLU A 167 5.19 -11.50 2.09
CA GLU A 167 6.15 -12.60 2.06
C GLU A 167 6.85 -12.73 0.71
N ASP A 168 6.05 -12.69 -0.36
CA ASP A 168 6.56 -12.87 -1.71
C ASP A 168 7.51 -11.73 -2.11
N VAL A 169 7.33 -10.52 -1.59
CA VAL A 169 8.27 -9.41 -1.84
C VAL A 169 9.44 -9.34 -0.83
N GLY A 170 9.65 -10.38 -0.02
CA GLY A 170 10.86 -10.56 0.80
C GLY A 170 10.75 -10.15 2.26
N PHE A 171 9.55 -9.94 2.79
CA PHE A 171 9.33 -9.44 4.16
C PHE A 171 8.55 -10.42 5.03
N LYS A 172 8.66 -10.26 6.35
CA LYS A 172 7.81 -10.96 7.32
C LYS A 172 6.50 -10.17 7.53
N PRO A 173 5.31 -10.71 7.17
CA PRO A 173 4.06 -10.06 7.50
C PRO A 173 3.79 -10.12 9.00
N LEU A 174 3.40 -8.98 9.59
CA LEU A 174 2.95 -8.89 10.98
C LEU A 174 1.52 -8.34 11.06
N ASP A 175 0.56 -9.21 11.31
CA ASP A 175 -0.81 -8.80 11.56
C ASP A 175 -0.92 -8.11 12.93
N ILE A 176 -1.24 -6.81 12.91
CA ILE A 176 -1.41 -5.99 14.12
C ILE A 176 -2.88 -5.82 14.51
N GLY A 177 -3.81 -6.51 13.84
CA GLY A 177 -5.22 -6.56 14.18
C GLY A 177 -6.13 -5.78 13.24
N LEU A 178 -7.13 -5.12 13.81
CA LEU A 178 -8.21 -4.43 13.08
C LEU A 178 -7.69 -3.20 12.34
N LEU A 179 -8.44 -2.72 11.33
CA LEU A 179 -8.01 -1.61 10.47
C LEU A 179 -7.65 -0.33 11.25
N LYS A 180 -8.34 -0.08 12.36
CA LYS A 180 -8.05 1.05 13.27
C LYS A 180 -6.61 1.03 13.84
N GLU A 181 -6.02 -0.16 14.03
CA GLU A 181 -4.66 -0.31 14.54
C GLU A 181 -3.62 0.20 13.53
N GLY A 182 -4.02 0.39 12.27
CA GLY A 182 -3.21 1.05 11.25
C GLY A 182 -2.73 2.45 11.63
N ILE A 183 -3.39 3.15 12.57
CA ILE A 183 -2.93 4.44 13.10
C ILE A 183 -1.54 4.34 13.75
N LYS A 184 -1.18 3.17 14.29
CA LYS A 184 0.15 2.90 14.86
C LYS A 184 1.22 2.82 13.78
N LEU A 185 0.85 2.76 12.51
CA LEU A 185 1.76 2.74 11.37
C LEU A 185 1.85 4.10 10.67
N GLU A 186 1.18 5.15 11.15
CA GLU A 186 1.08 6.47 10.50
C GLU A 186 2.12 7.47 11.01
N PRO A 187 2.41 8.56 10.27
CA PRO A 187 3.34 9.59 10.70
C PRO A 187 3.06 10.11 12.11
N GLY A 188 4.11 10.13 12.93
CA GLY A 188 4.05 10.50 14.35
C GLY A 188 4.05 9.31 15.31
N SER A 189 3.79 8.09 14.83
CA SER A 189 4.05 6.86 15.59
C SER A 189 5.53 6.48 15.58
N GLU A 190 6.00 5.79 16.62
CA GLU A 190 7.35 5.24 16.71
C GLU A 190 7.62 4.15 15.66
N LEU A 191 6.57 3.44 15.21
CA LEU A 191 6.70 2.44 14.14
C LEU A 191 6.74 3.07 12.74
N PHE A 192 6.51 4.39 12.61
CA PHE A 192 6.63 5.06 11.32
C PHE A 192 8.10 5.23 10.93
N GLY A 193 8.48 4.69 9.77
CA GLY A 193 9.87 4.64 9.31
C GLY A 193 10.69 3.48 9.89
N ALA A 194 10.07 2.60 10.68
CA ALA A 194 10.77 1.50 11.33
C ALA A 194 11.25 0.45 10.30
N ASN A 195 12.55 0.17 10.32
CA ASN A 195 13.19 -0.90 9.55
C ASN A 195 13.72 -2.00 10.50
N LEU A 196 12.78 -2.77 11.05
CA LEU A 196 13.01 -3.68 12.18
C LEU A 196 12.70 -5.13 11.82
N VAL A 197 13.31 -6.06 12.55
CA VAL A 197 12.87 -7.47 12.53
C VAL A 197 11.64 -7.65 13.42
N GLU A 198 10.95 -8.79 13.26
CA GLU A 198 9.70 -9.08 13.98
C GLU A 198 9.78 -8.91 15.50
N LYS A 199 10.89 -9.36 16.11
CA LYS A 199 11.06 -9.28 17.57
C LYS A 199 11.07 -7.82 18.04
N GLU A 200 11.89 -6.98 17.43
CA GLU A 200 12.04 -5.56 17.76
C GLU A 200 10.75 -4.79 17.49
N PHE A 201 10.10 -5.07 16.35
CA PHE A 201 8.80 -4.50 16.01
C PHE A 201 7.76 -4.78 17.11
N ASN A 202 7.66 -6.03 17.54
CA ASN A 202 6.71 -6.43 18.59
C ASN A 202 7.03 -5.85 19.96
N GLU A 203 8.29 -5.58 20.26
CA GLU A 203 8.68 -4.90 21.51
C GLU A 203 8.17 -3.46 21.53
N ILE A 204 8.30 -2.73 20.42
CA ILE A 204 7.73 -1.37 20.30
C ILE A 204 6.21 -1.42 20.29
N PHE A 205 5.60 -2.29 19.48
CA PHE A 205 4.14 -2.37 19.33
C PHE A 205 3.39 -2.62 20.65
N LYS A 206 3.96 -3.41 21.57
CA LYS A 206 3.36 -3.68 22.89
C LYS A 206 3.27 -2.44 23.80
N ASN A 207 4.03 -1.40 23.50
CA ASN A 207 4.09 -0.17 24.28
C ASN A 207 3.22 0.96 23.68
N LEU A 208 2.50 0.70 22.58
CA LEU A 208 1.64 1.67 21.86
C LEU A 208 0.15 1.53 22.17
#